data_AF-A0A0E9WL29-F1
#
_entry.id   AF-A0A0E9WL29-F1
#
_cell.length_a   1.000
_cell.length_b   1.000
_cell.length_c   1.000
_cell.angle_alpha   90.00
_cell.angle_beta   90.00
_cell.angle_gamma   90.00
#
_symmetry.space_group_name_H-M   'P 1'
#
loop_
_entity.id
_entity.type
_entity.pdbx_description
1 polymer ?
#
loop_
_entity_poly.entity_id
_entity_poly.type
_entity_poly.pdbx_seq_one_letter_code
_entity_poly.pdbx_strand_id
1 'polypeptide(L)'
;MKHLNDVYEGEPFNFQMVHNEFKKFLQRKSHSAHNFEKPVVVKAFEHLQELELIKPMDGASVRSQKEYQLVKLMLDHTQIMEALQKYPQCPTDVKQWATSAFG
;
A
#
# COMPACT_ATOMS: atom_id res chain seq x y z
N MET A 1 0.65 2.68 0.82
CA MET A 1 1.54 2.99 -0.32
C MET A 1 1.57 4.48 -0.62
N LYS A 2 0.43 5.14 -0.90
CA LYS A 2 0.37 6.62 -1.02
C LYS A 2 1.14 7.35 0.09
N HIS A 3 0.88 7.05 1.36
CA HIS A 3 1.61 7.66 2.48
C HIS A 3 3.12 7.41 2.44
N LEU A 4 3.56 6.22 2.04
CA LEU A 4 5.00 5.94 1.89
C LEU A 4 5.59 6.77 0.74
N ASN A 5 4.87 6.90 -0.37
CA ASN A 5 5.26 7.74 -1.49
C ASN A 5 5.40 9.22 -1.07
N ASP A 6 4.44 9.73 -0.29
CA ASP A 6 4.46 11.10 0.25
C ASP A 6 5.62 11.31 1.27
N VAL A 7 5.81 10.37 2.21
CA VAL A 7 6.82 10.47 3.28
C VAL A 7 8.25 10.31 2.77
N TYR A 8 8.45 9.45 1.78
CA TYR A 8 9.76 9.15 1.21
C TYR A 8 9.97 9.79 -0.17
N GLU A 9 9.16 10.80 -0.53
CA GLU A 9 9.35 11.63 -1.72
C GLU A 9 9.55 10.85 -3.04
N GLY A 10 8.79 9.77 -3.25
CA GLY A 10 8.90 8.96 -4.47
C GLY A 10 9.92 7.82 -4.43
N GLU A 11 10.65 7.65 -3.32
CA GLU A 11 11.59 6.55 -3.17
C GLU A 11 10.88 5.17 -3.17
N PRO A 12 11.54 4.12 -3.69
CA PRO A 12 11.00 2.76 -3.67
C PRO A 12 10.77 2.23 -2.25
N PHE A 13 9.77 1.36 -2.10
CA PHE A 13 9.45 0.71 -0.84
C PHE A 13 9.25 -0.80 -1.06
N ASN A 14 9.32 -1.60 0.00
CA ASN A 14 9.04 -3.04 -0.06
C ASN A 14 7.73 -3.40 0.66
N PHE A 15 7.33 -4.66 0.55
CA PHE A 15 6.11 -5.16 1.20
C PHE A 15 6.13 -4.93 2.71
N GLN A 16 7.28 -5.07 3.37
CA GLN A 16 7.33 -4.95 4.82
C GLN A 16 7.06 -3.54 5.32
N MET A 17 7.52 -2.52 4.59
CA MET A 17 7.16 -1.12 4.85
C MET A 17 5.66 -0.89 4.68
N VAL A 18 5.08 -1.42 3.60
CA VAL A 18 3.64 -1.32 3.33
C VAL A 18 2.81 -1.99 4.41
N HIS A 19 3.20 -3.20 4.82
CA HIS A 19 2.50 -3.97 5.83
C HIS A 19 2.60 -3.33 7.22
N ASN A 20 3.75 -2.75 7.58
CA ASN A 20 3.90 -1.99 8.81
C ASN A 20 2.99 -0.75 8.83
N GLU A 21 2.95 -0.02 7.72
CA GLU A 21 2.09 1.15 7.57
C GLU A 21 0.59 0.76 7.63
N PHE A 22 0.22 -0.36 7.02
CA PHE A 22 -1.12 -0.92 7.12
C PHE A 22 -1.47 -1.34 8.55
N LYS A 23 -0.52 -1.93 9.31
CA LYS A 23 -0.74 -2.27 10.72
C LYS A 23 -1.01 -1.05 11.60
N LYS A 24 -0.34 0.08 11.36
CA LYS A 24 -0.63 1.33 12.10
C LYS A 24 -2.09 1.76 11.90
N PHE A 25 -2.60 1.65 10.67
CA PHE A 25 -4.02 1.89 10.38
C PHE A 25 -4.93 0.95 11.18
N LEU A 26 -4.63 -0.34 11.23
CA LEU A 26 -5.42 -1.32 11.98
C LEU A 26 -5.44 -1.04 13.49
N GLN A 27 -4.30 -0.60 14.06
CA GLN A 27 -4.17 -0.33 15.50
C GLN A 27 -4.98 0.89 15.98
N ARG A 28 -5.41 1.78 15.08
CA ARG A 28 -6.24 2.95 15.43
C ARG A 28 -7.64 2.56 15.90
N LYS A 29 -8.10 1.32 15.63
CA LYS A 29 -9.40 0.82 16.06
C LYS A 29 -9.27 -0.61 16.58
N SER A 30 -9.68 -0.85 17.84
CA SER A 30 -9.58 -2.16 18.50
C SER A 30 -10.28 -3.32 17.77
N HIS A 31 -11.20 -3.04 16.83
CA HIS A 31 -11.92 -4.03 16.03
C HIS A 31 -12.02 -3.62 14.55
N SER A 32 -10.87 -3.43 13.89
CA SER A 32 -10.86 -3.18 12.45
C SER A 32 -11.30 -4.42 11.65
N ALA A 33 -12.35 -4.27 10.84
CA ALA A 33 -12.78 -5.30 9.87
C ALA A 33 -11.71 -5.58 8.78
N HIS A 34 -10.63 -4.80 8.76
CA HIS A 34 -9.53 -4.93 7.80
C HIS A 34 -8.35 -5.75 8.34
N ASN A 35 -8.46 -6.36 9.52
CA ASN A 35 -7.38 -7.16 10.12
C ASN A 35 -7.26 -8.55 9.47
N PHE A 36 -6.69 -8.58 8.26
CA PHE A 36 -6.44 -9.82 7.50
C PHE A 36 -5.09 -10.45 7.87
N GLU A 37 -4.99 -11.77 7.70
CA GLU A 37 -3.74 -12.49 7.87
C GLU A 37 -2.68 -12.03 6.86
N LYS A 38 -1.40 -12.05 7.26
CA LYS A 38 -0.28 -11.62 6.42
C LYS A 38 -0.28 -12.27 5.02
N PRO A 39 -0.54 -13.58 4.84
CA PRO A 39 -0.57 -14.19 3.50
C PRO A 39 -1.63 -13.58 2.56
N VAL A 40 -2.77 -13.14 3.10
CA VAL A 40 -3.83 -12.47 2.32
C VAL A 40 -3.35 -11.10 1.85
N VAL A 41 -2.67 -10.35 2.72
CA VAL A 41 -2.09 -9.04 2.38
C VAL A 41 -0.96 -9.19 1.34
N VAL A 42 -0.14 -10.24 1.44
CA VAL A 42 0.88 -10.57 0.42
C VAL A 42 0.22 -10.85 -0.92
N LYS A 43 -0.87 -11.64 -0.95
CA LYS A 43 -1.59 -11.92 -2.19
C LYS A 43 -2.19 -10.66 -2.84
N ALA A 44 -2.74 -9.75 -2.04
CA ALA A 44 -3.21 -8.47 -2.55
C ALA A 44 -2.06 -7.62 -3.13
N PHE A 45 -0.88 -7.64 -2.50
CA PHE A 45 0.31 -6.96 -3.00
C PHE A 45 0.82 -7.55 -4.32
N GLU A 46 0.92 -8.88 -4.41
CA GLU A 46 1.27 -9.58 -5.66
C GLU A 46 0.28 -9.23 -6.79
N HIS A 47 -1.01 -9.15 -6.47
CA HIS A 47 -2.03 -8.77 -7.45
C HIS A 47 -1.87 -7.33 -7.97
N LEU A 48 -1.50 -6.37 -7.11
CA LEU A 48 -1.20 -5.00 -7.55
C LEU A 48 -0.02 -4.96 -8.51
N GLN A 49 0.97 -5.85 -8.34
CA GLN A 49 2.11 -5.97 -9.24
C GLN A 49 1.71 -6.59 -10.59
N GLU A 50 0.86 -7.61 -10.59
CA GLU A 50 0.30 -8.21 -11.81
C GLU A 50 -0.49 -7.19 -12.65
N LEU A 51 -1.19 -6.26 -11.99
CA LEU A 51 -1.91 -5.15 -12.63
C LEU A 51 -1.01 -3.97 -13.04
N GLU A 52 0.30 -4.08 -12.84
CA GLU A 52 1.29 -3.02 -13.09
C GLU A 52 1.06 -1.70 -12.33
N LEU A 53 0.26 -1.72 -11.27
CA LEU A 53 0.05 -0.56 -10.39
C LEU A 53 1.26 -0.29 -9.49
N ILE A 54 2.08 -1.33 -9.29
CA ILE A 54 3.42 -1.24 -8.72
C ILE A 54 4.39 -2.00 -9.62
N LYS A 55 5.64 -1.53 -9.72
CA LYS A 55 6.69 -2.20 -10.51
C LYS A 55 7.94 -2.47 -9.69
N PRO A 56 8.54 -3.66 -9.79
CA PRO A 56 9.84 -3.92 -9.17
C PRO A 56 10.93 -3.02 -9.72
N MET A 57 11.90 -2.66 -8.88
CA MET A 57 13.11 -2.02 -9.34
C MET A 57 14.03 -3.04 -10.04
N ASP A 58 14.53 -2.67 -11.22
CA ASP A 58 15.43 -3.51 -12.01
C ASP A 58 16.72 -3.84 -11.24
N GLY A 59 17.19 -5.09 -11.34
CA GLY A 59 18.44 -5.54 -10.72
C GLY A 59 18.33 -6.35 -9.43
N ALA A 60 17.14 -6.50 -8.83
CA ALA A 60 16.95 -7.26 -7.58
C ALA A 60 16.83 -8.81 -7.75
N SER A 61 17.04 -9.31 -8.97
CA SER A 61 16.26 -10.44 -9.52
C SER A 61 16.81 -11.87 -9.38
N VAL A 62 17.62 -12.23 -8.37
CA VAL A 62 17.98 -13.67 -8.23
C VAL A 62 18.02 -14.20 -6.80
N ARG A 63 18.20 -13.36 -5.77
CA ARG A 63 18.42 -13.85 -4.38
C ARG A 63 17.65 -13.11 -3.29
N SER A 64 16.83 -12.12 -3.63
CA SER A 64 16.06 -11.37 -2.63
C SER A 64 14.79 -12.14 -2.25
N GLN A 65 14.48 -12.17 -0.96
CA GLN A 65 13.17 -12.63 -0.49
C GLN A 65 12.10 -11.66 -1.00
N LYS A 66 11.01 -12.18 -1.58
CA LYS A 66 9.94 -11.39 -2.23
C LYS A 66 9.45 -10.21 -1.38
N GLU A 67 9.31 -10.40 -0.07
CA GLU A 67 8.82 -9.36 0.85
C GLU A 67 9.75 -8.15 1.00
N TYR A 68 11.03 -8.30 0.62
CA TYR A 68 12.05 -7.26 0.71
C TYR A 68 12.42 -6.67 -0.66
N GLN A 69 11.81 -7.16 -1.74
CA GLN A 69 11.99 -6.59 -3.07
C GLN A 69 11.42 -5.17 -3.09
N LEU A 70 12.25 -4.21 -3.55
CA LEU A 70 11.84 -2.83 -3.71
C LEU A 70 10.95 -2.69 -4.95
N VAL A 71 9.85 -1.95 -4.79
CA VAL A 71 8.91 -1.60 -5.83
C VAL A 71 8.65 -0.10 -5.85
N LYS A 72 8.23 0.43 -7.00
CA LYS A 72 7.76 1.79 -7.18
C LYS A 72 6.25 1.81 -7.44
N LEU A 73 5.56 2.80 -6.90
CA LEU A 73 4.14 3.06 -7.19
C LEU A 73 4.02 3.70 -8.57
N MET A 74 3.16 3.15 -9.43
CA MET A 74 2.92 3.65 -10.79
C MET A 74 1.68 4.53 -10.91
N LEU A 75 1.17 4.99 -9.78
CA LEU A 75 -0.03 5.84 -9.68
C LEU A 75 0.36 7.21 -9.10
N ASP A 76 -0.19 8.25 -9.71
CA ASP A 76 -0.17 9.59 -9.13
C ASP A 76 -1.16 9.69 -7.96
N HIS A 77 -0.84 10.56 -7.00
CA HIS A 77 -1.69 10.91 -5.88
C HIS A 77 -3.09 11.31 -6.33
N THR A 78 -3.20 12.11 -7.41
CA THR A 78 -4.50 12.56 -7.95
C THR A 78 -5.38 11.38 -8.35
N GLN A 79 -4.81 10.39 -9.05
CA GLN A 79 -5.52 9.18 -9.50
C GLN A 79 -6.05 8.38 -8.30
N ILE A 80 -5.25 8.25 -7.24
CA ILE A 80 -5.65 7.55 -6.01
C ILE A 80 -6.81 8.28 -5.32
N MET A 81 -6.70 9.60 -5.17
CA MET A 81 -7.73 10.39 -4.49
C MET A 81 -9.05 10.42 -5.27
N GLU A 82 -9.00 10.55 -6.59
CA GLU A 82 -10.19 10.45 -7.43
C GLU A 82 -10.83 9.06 -7.38
N ALA A 83 -10.02 7.99 -7.40
CA ALA A 83 -10.53 6.63 -7.29
C ALA A 83 -11.26 6.40 -5.97
N LEU A 84 -10.73 6.91 -4.85
CA LEU A 84 -11.39 6.82 -3.53
C LEU A 84 -12.74 7.56 -3.48
N GLN A 85 -12.88 8.66 -4.22
CA GLN A 85 -14.15 9.38 -4.32
C GLN A 85 -15.18 8.61 -5.14
N LYS A 86 -14.74 7.97 -6.23
CA LYS A 86 -15.59 7.25 -7.19
C LYS A 86 -15.89 5.80 -6.78
N TYR A 87 -15.12 5.21 -5.85
CA TYR A 87 -15.26 3.81 -5.46
C TYR A 87 -16.60 3.54 -4.74
N PRO A 88 -17.45 2.63 -5.27
CA PRO A 88 -18.73 2.30 -4.66
C PRO A 88 -18.55 1.74 -3.25
N GLN A 89 -19.36 2.20 -2.29
CA GLN A 89 -19.33 1.72 -0.89
C GLN A 89 -17.94 1.78 -0.22
N CYS A 90 -17.10 2.73 -0.62
CA CYS A 90 -15.79 2.92 0.00
C CYS A 90 -15.93 3.22 1.50
N PRO A 91 -15.30 2.42 2.40
CA PRO A 91 -15.39 2.62 3.84
C PRO A 91 -14.92 4.01 4.26
N THR A 92 -15.66 4.62 5.19
CA THR A 92 -15.40 6.01 5.62
C THR A 92 -14.04 6.17 6.31
N ASP A 93 -13.60 5.17 7.04
CA ASP A 93 -12.30 5.18 7.71
C ASP A 93 -11.12 5.02 6.75
N VAL A 94 -11.28 4.27 5.67
CA VAL A 94 -10.29 4.24 4.58
C VAL A 94 -10.18 5.61 3.92
N LYS A 95 -11.29 6.31 3.66
CA LYS A 95 -11.27 7.68 3.13
C LYS A 95 -10.56 8.65 4.07
N GLN A 96 -10.91 8.61 5.37
CA GLN A 96 -10.29 9.46 6.38
C GLN A 96 -8.80 9.19 6.54
N TRP A 97 -8.40 7.92 6.50
CA TRP A 97 -6.99 7.54 6.56
C TRP A 97 -6.21 8.08 5.37
N ALA A 98 -6.75 7.99 4.14
CA ALA A 98 -6.08 8.49 2.94
C ALA A 98 -5.83 10.01 2.93
N THR A 99 -6.68 10.78 3.63
CA THR A 99 -6.54 12.23 3.82
C THR A 99 -5.68 12.60 5.03
N SER A 100 -5.36 11.65 5.90
CA SER A 100 -4.59 11.93 7.12
C SER A 100 -3.13 12.20 6.77
N ALA A 101 -2.60 13.34 7.21
CA ALA A 101 -1.19 13.70 7.04
C ALA A 101 -0.22 12.80 7.85
N PHE A 102 -0.77 12.00 8.78
CA PHE A 102 -0.03 11.09 9.64
C PHE A 102 -0.58 9.68 9.51
N GLY A 103 0.29 8.73 9.18
CA GLY A 103 0.05 7.28 9.10
C GLY A 103 0.01 6.57 10.44
#